data_AF-A0A3M1C611-F1
#
_entry.id   AF-A0A3M1C611-F1
#
_cell.length_a   1.000
_cell.length_b   1.000
_cell.length_c   1.000
_cell.angle_alpha   90.00
_cell.angle_beta   90.00
_cell.angle_gamma   90.00
#
_symmetry.space_group_name_H-M   'P 1'
#
loop_
_entity.id
_entity.type
_entity.pdbx_description
1 polymer ?
#
loop_
_entity_poly.entity_id
_entity_poly.type
_entity_poly.pdbx_seq_one_letter_code
_entity_poly.pdbx_strand_id
1 'polypeptide(L)'
;MRAYWPHSLRELFKPYLSLFIIIISLFSIVMIKMEVVRVGYVVLKESEQLKRLMDHKRMLALQWAEMTRPERVRQIAISRLTLSEARSGQFIQVADKEIAIRQ
;
A
#
# COMPACT_ATOMS: atom_id res chain seq x y z
N MET A 1 -19.11 68.71 7.89
CA MET A 1 -20.19 67.75 7.52
C MET A 1 -19.86 66.41 8.15
N ARG A 2 -20.58 66.01 9.21
CA ARG A 2 -20.34 64.76 9.94
C ARG A 2 -21.24 63.68 9.35
N ALA A 3 -20.66 62.69 8.67
CA ALA A 3 -21.40 61.60 8.05
C ALA A 3 -22.01 60.72 9.15
N TYR A 4 -23.32 60.85 9.36
CA TYR A 4 -24.10 59.93 10.20
C TYR A 4 -24.29 58.63 9.42
N TRP A 5 -23.43 57.64 9.66
CA TRP A 5 -23.71 56.28 9.24
C TRP A 5 -24.94 55.79 9.99
N PRO A 6 -25.94 55.17 9.33
CA PRO A 6 -27.19 54.82 9.99
C PRO A 6 -26.94 53.66 10.96
N HIS A 7 -26.98 53.94 12.26
CA HIS A 7 -26.88 52.93 13.31
C HIS A 7 -27.95 51.83 13.17
N SER A 8 -29.08 52.13 12.50
CA SER A 8 -30.19 51.21 12.24
C SER A 8 -29.81 49.98 11.41
N LEU A 9 -28.91 50.11 10.43
CA LEU A 9 -28.51 48.97 9.59
C LEU A 9 -27.81 47.88 10.40
N ARG A 10 -26.98 48.25 11.40
CA ARG A 10 -26.28 47.24 12.23
C ARG A 10 -27.23 46.44 13.12
N GLU A 11 -28.37 47.00 13.52
CA GLU A 11 -29.32 46.30 14.37
C GLU A 11 -30.22 45.34 13.57
N LEU A 12 -30.54 45.70 12.33
CA LEU A 12 -31.24 44.82 11.39
C LEU A 12 -30.45 43.56 11.04
N PHE A 13 -29.13 43.61 10.89
CA PHE A 13 -28.30 42.47 10.48
C PHE A 13 -27.98 41.45 11.59
N LYS A 14 -27.99 41.86 12.87
CA LYS A 14 -27.70 40.98 14.03
C LYS A 14 -28.58 39.70 14.08
N PRO A 15 -29.92 39.77 13.94
CA PRO A 15 -30.74 38.57 13.99
C PRO A 15 -30.49 37.62 12.80
N TYR A 16 -30.24 38.16 11.59
CA TYR A 16 -29.91 37.33 10.42
C TYR A 16 -28.57 36.62 10.58
N LEU A 17 -27.56 37.29 11.15
CA LEU A 17 -26.26 36.67 11.41
C LEU A 17 -26.38 35.54 12.45
N SER A 18 -27.17 35.74 13.51
CA SER A 18 -27.44 34.70 14.51
C SER A 18 -28.12 33.48 13.89
N LEU A 19 -29.17 33.70 13.09
CA LEU A 19 -29.88 32.63 12.40
C LEU A 19 -28.96 31.88 11.42
N PHE A 20 -28.12 32.61 10.69
CA PHE A 20 -27.15 32.03 9.76
C PHE A 20 -26.14 31.14 10.48
N ILE A 21 -25.62 31.58 11.63
CA ILE A 21 -24.70 30.78 12.46
C ILE A 21 -25.39 29.49 12.93
N ILE A 22 -26.65 29.58 13.38
CA ILE A 22 -27.42 28.40 13.82
C ILE A 22 -27.59 27.40 12.67
N ILE A 23 -27.95 27.88 11.48
CA ILE A 23 -28.14 27.03 10.29
C ILE A 23 -26.83 26.35 9.88
N ILE A 24 -25.73 27.11 9.81
CA ILE A 24 -24.40 26.54 9.50
C ILE A 24 -23.99 25.51 10.54
N SER A 25 -24.23 25.79 11.81
CA SER A 25 -23.89 24.87 12.90
C SER A 25 -24.65 23.55 12.74
N LEU A 26 -25.96 23.60 12.48
CA LEU A 26 -26.78 22.42 12.24
C LEU A 26 -26.28 21.63 11.02
N PHE A 27 -25.99 22.32 9.92
CA PHE A 27 -25.50 21.69 8.71
C PHE A 27 -24.11 21.05 8.90
N SER A 28 -23.23 21.72 9.64
CA SER A 28 -21.89 21.22 9.99
C SER A 28 -21.97 19.90 10.75
N ILE A 29 -22.89 19.78 11.72
CA ILE A 29 -23.09 18.54 12.48
C ILE A 29 -23.50 17.38 11.56
N VAL A 30 -24.45 17.63 10.65
CA VAL A 30 -24.92 16.61 9.70
C VAL A 30 -23.80 16.21 8.74
N MET A 31 -23.05 17.17 8.23
CA MET A 31 -21.90 16.94 7.36
C MET A 31 -20.85 16.08 8.03
N ILE A 32 -20.45 16.41 9.27
CA ILE A 32 -19.47 15.61 10.03
C ILE A 32 -19.97 14.19 10.23
N LYS A 33 -21.25 14.01 10.61
CA LYS A 33 -21.82 12.66 10.81
C LYS A 33 -21.80 11.84 9.52
N MET A 34 -22.17 12.45 8.39
CA MET A 34 -22.14 11.79 7.08
C MET A 34 -20.71 11.44 6.66
N GLU A 35 -19.74 12.33 6.93
CA GLU A 35 -18.35 12.12 6.56
C GLU A 35 -17.69 11.00 7.37
N VAL A 36 -17.96 10.93 8.68
CA VAL A 36 -17.47 9.83 9.53
C VAL A 36 -17.94 8.47 9.01
N VAL A 37 -19.21 8.37 8.61
CA VAL A 37 -19.78 7.13 8.05
C VAL A 37 -19.12 6.80 6.70
N ARG A 38 -18.98 7.79 5.81
CA ARG A 38 -18.30 7.61 4.52
C ARG A 38 -16.88 7.10 4.70
N VAL A 39 -16.09 7.77 5.54
CA VAL A 39 -14.69 7.40 5.82
C VAL A 39 -14.63 5.99 6.43
N GLY A 40 -15.54 5.65 7.34
CA GLY A 40 -15.64 4.30 7.89
C GLY A 40 -15.78 3.22 6.82
N TYR A 41 -16.67 3.42 5.84
CA TYR A 41 -16.82 2.47 4.73
C TYR A 41 -15.58 2.39 3.83
N VAL A 42 -14.94 3.53 3.56
CA VAL A 42 -13.70 3.55 2.77
C VAL A 42 -12.60 2.78 3.50
N VAL A 43 -12.37 3.05 4.77
CA VAL A 43 -11.35 2.35 5.57
C VAL A 43 -11.60 0.84 5.62
N LEU A 44 -12.86 0.41 5.80
CA LEU A 44 -13.20 -1.00 5.79
C LEU A 44 -12.85 -1.65 4.44
N LYS A 45 -13.28 -1.04 3.33
CA LYS A 45 -13.02 -1.52 1.97
C LYS A 45 -11.51 -1.60 1.68
N GLU A 46 -10.78 -0.55 1.98
CA GLU A 46 -9.33 -0.48 1.77
C GLU A 46 -8.59 -1.52 2.64
N SER A 47 -9.06 -1.76 3.86
CA SER A 47 -8.49 -2.78 4.76
C SER A 47 -8.69 -4.20 4.19
N GLU A 48 -9.86 -4.48 3.64
CA GLU A 48 -10.10 -5.77 2.96
C GLU A 48 -9.22 -5.93 1.71
N GLN A 49 -9.07 -4.88 0.92
CA GLN A 49 -8.21 -4.90 -0.26
C GLN A 49 -6.74 -5.09 0.11
N LEU A 50 -6.26 -4.40 1.15
CA LEU A 50 -4.91 -4.58 1.67
C LEU A 50 -4.67 -6.03 2.11
N LYS A 51 -5.62 -6.63 2.83
CA LYS A 51 -5.52 -8.03 3.25
C LYS A 51 -5.40 -8.97 2.05
N ARG A 52 -6.23 -8.79 1.03
CA ARG A 52 -6.18 -9.61 -0.21
C ARG A 52 -4.83 -9.46 -0.92
N LEU A 53 -4.29 -8.25 -1.02
CA LEU A 53 -2.98 -8.00 -1.63
C LEU A 53 -1.84 -8.64 -0.83
N MET A 54 -1.91 -8.58 0.51
CA MET A 54 -0.92 -9.25 1.38
C MET A 54 -0.95 -10.77 1.21
N ASP A 55 -2.14 -11.37 1.16
CA ASP A 55 -2.28 -12.81 0.96
C ASP A 55 -1.81 -13.24 -0.43
N HIS A 56 -2.09 -12.44 -1.47
CA HIS A 56 -1.57 -12.68 -2.81
C HIS A 56 -0.04 -12.58 -2.86
N LYS A 57 0.56 -11.58 -2.22
CA LYS A 57 2.02 -11.46 -2.09
C LYS A 57 2.63 -12.66 -1.39
N ARG A 58 2.01 -13.15 -0.30
CA ARG A 58 2.47 -14.35 0.41
C ARG A 58 2.42 -15.59 -0.47
N MET A 59 1.34 -15.77 -1.22
CA MET A 59 1.21 -16.87 -2.18
C MET A 59 2.32 -16.83 -3.24
N LEU A 60 2.55 -15.67 -3.85
CA LEU A 60 3.62 -15.50 -4.84
C LEU A 60 5.01 -15.76 -4.25
N ALA A 61 5.26 -15.31 -3.01
CA ALA A 61 6.51 -15.57 -2.32
C ALA A 61 6.72 -17.07 -2.06
N LEU A 62 5.67 -17.80 -1.68
CA LEU A 62 5.72 -19.26 -1.52
C LEU A 62 5.99 -19.96 -2.85
N GLN A 63 5.28 -19.59 -3.91
CA GLN A 63 5.51 -20.12 -5.26
C GLN A 63 6.93 -19.86 -5.75
N TRP A 64 7.44 -18.64 -5.54
CA TRP A 64 8.82 -18.28 -5.87
C TRP A 64 9.82 -19.13 -5.09
N ALA A 65 9.59 -19.29 -3.78
CA ALA A 65 10.42 -20.14 -2.95
C ALA A 65 10.41 -21.59 -3.45
N GLU A 66 9.26 -22.15 -3.80
CA GLU A 66 9.15 -23.50 -4.37
C GLU A 66 9.85 -23.64 -5.73
N MET A 67 9.82 -22.62 -6.58
CA MET A 67 10.53 -22.62 -7.86
C MET A 67 12.05 -22.50 -7.67
N THR A 68 12.48 -21.68 -6.71
CA THR A 68 13.90 -21.39 -6.42
C THR A 68 14.49 -22.35 -5.38
N ARG A 69 13.75 -23.39 -4.97
CA ARG A 69 14.25 -24.40 -4.04
C ARG A 69 15.57 -24.97 -4.56
N PRO A 70 16.62 -25.04 -3.73
CA PRO A 70 17.93 -25.56 -4.12
C PRO A 70 17.86 -26.94 -4.79
N GLU A 71 16.91 -27.78 -4.36
CA GLU A 71 16.67 -29.11 -4.92
C GLU A 71 16.22 -29.05 -6.39
N ARG A 72 15.35 -28.10 -6.75
CA ARG A 72 14.93 -27.89 -8.14
C ARG A 72 16.03 -27.26 -8.97
N VAL A 73 16.76 -26.30 -8.41
CA VAL A 73 17.93 -25.71 -9.09
C VAL A 73 18.97 -26.80 -9.37
N ARG A 74 19.22 -27.69 -8.42
CA ARG A 74 20.09 -28.88 -8.57
C ARG A 74 19.56 -29.83 -9.63
N GLN A 75 18.26 -30.14 -9.64
CA GLN A 75 17.65 -30.98 -10.69
C GLN A 75 17.77 -30.35 -12.08
N ILE A 76 17.57 -29.04 -12.22
CA ILE A 76 17.74 -28.33 -13.50
C ILE A 76 19.21 -28.34 -13.93
N ALA A 77 20.14 -28.08 -13.00
CA ALA A 77 21.57 -28.15 -13.28
C ALA A 77 22.00 -29.54 -13.75
N ILE A 78 21.52 -30.60 -13.10
CA ILE A 78 21.84 -31.98 -13.49
C ILE A 78 21.16 -32.36 -14.82
N SER A 79 19.87 -32.05 -14.99
CA SER A 79 19.08 -32.54 -16.14
C SER A 79 19.23 -31.73 -17.42
N ARG A 80 19.39 -30.41 -17.32
CA ARG A 80 19.44 -29.50 -18.49
C ARG A 80 20.85 -29.01 -18.79
N LEU A 81 21.70 -28.88 -17.77
CA LEU A 81 23.05 -28.34 -17.89
C LEU A 81 24.13 -29.42 -17.74
N THR A 82 23.73 -30.68 -17.51
CA THR A 82 24.64 -31.84 -17.38
C THR A 82 25.73 -31.63 -16.29
N LEU A 83 25.46 -30.75 -15.32
CA LEU A 83 26.38 -30.44 -14.23
C LEU A 83 26.38 -31.60 -13.21
N SER A 84 27.54 -32.20 -13.01
CA SER A 84 27.80 -33.19 -11.95
C SER A 84 27.85 -32.50 -10.59
N GLU A 85 27.41 -33.20 -9.53
CA GLU A 85 27.57 -32.71 -8.16
C GLU A 85 29.05 -32.44 -7.84
N ALA A 86 29.32 -31.29 -7.23
CA ALA A 86 30.67 -30.94 -6.77
C ALA A 86 31.06 -31.89 -5.64
N ARG A 87 32.07 -32.73 -5.88
CA ARG A 87 32.62 -33.61 -4.83
C ARG A 87 33.39 -32.77 -3.82
N SER A 88 33.32 -33.15 -2.53
CA SER A 88 34.12 -32.53 -1.48
C SER A 88 35.61 -32.63 -1.86
N GLY A 89 36.29 -31.47 -1.99
CA GLY A 89 37.68 -31.36 -2.47
C GLY A 89 37.86 -30.96 -3.95
N GLN A 90 36.78 -30.75 -4.71
CA GLN A 90 36.87 -30.31 -6.11
C GLN A 90 36.95 -28.78 -6.22
N PHE A 91 38.06 -28.27 -6.78
CA PHE A 91 38.21 -26.84 -7.12
C PHE A 91 37.69 -26.59 -8.54
N ILE A 92 36.64 -25.76 -8.67
CA ILE A 92 36.10 -25.35 -9.97
C ILE A 92 36.76 -24.02 -10.35
N GLN A 93 37.75 -24.08 -11.24
CA GLN A 93 38.35 -22.89 -11.82
C GLN A 93 37.50 -22.46 -13.02
N VAL A 94 36.75 -21.37 -12.88
CA VAL A 94 36.01 -20.75 -13.98
C VAL A 94 37.00 -19.96 -14.83
N ALA A 95 37.84 -20.69 -15.56
CA ALA A 95 38.65 -20.14 -16.64
C ALA A 95 37.87 -20.36 -17.94
N ASP A 96 37.93 -19.37 -18.83
CA ASP A 96 37.23 -19.27 -20.12
C ASP A 96 37.59 -20.38 -21.14
N LYS A 97 38.18 -21.49 -20.69
CA LYS A 97 38.44 -22.69 -21.47
C LYS A 97 38.71 -23.85 -20.52
N GLU A 98 37.99 -24.93 -20.79
CA GLU A 98 37.95 -26.25 -20.16
C GLU A 98 39.24 -26.69 -19.43
N ILE A 99 39.06 -27.33 -18.26
CA ILE A 99 39.37 -28.75 -17.99
C ILE A 99 39.26 -28.94 -16.46
N ALA A 100 38.38 -29.84 -16.03
CA ALA A 100 38.33 -30.30 -14.65
C ALA A 100 39.51 -31.29 -14.42
N ILE A 101 40.54 -30.85 -13.71
CA ILE A 101 41.68 -31.71 -13.35
C ILE A 101 41.33 -32.47 -12.07
N ARG A 102 41.45 -33.80 -12.14
CA ARG A 102 41.25 -34.76 -11.04
C ARG A 102 42.59 -34.95 -10.32
N GLN A 103 42.64 -34.78 -9.01
CA GLN A 103 43.68 -35.38 -8.16
C GLN A 103 43.23 -36.76 -7.69
#